data_AF-A0A143ZAQ4-F1
#
_entry.id   AF-A0A143ZAQ4-F1
#
_cell.length_a   1.000
_cell.length_b   1.000
_cell.length_c   1.000
_cell.angle_alpha   90.00
_cell.angle_beta   90.00
_cell.angle_gamma   90.00
#
_symmetry.space_group_name_H-M   'P 1'
#
loop_
_entity.id
_entity.type
_entity.pdbx_description
1 polymer ?
#
loop_
_entity_poly.entity_id
_entity_poly.type
_entity_poly.pdbx_seq_one_letter_code
_entity_poly.pdbx_strand_id
1 'polypeptide(L)'
;MATAIRLQHPTTGMTKIGYYGFSWTSLLFGGIPALLRGDVGIGLGMIAIGMAAGFIGVGLGWFIVGIIWAFIYNKIHTTRLIEAGYKLADAPERVRDAQRALGIGDQAVL
;
A
#
# COMPACT_ATOMS: atom_id res chain seq x y z
N MET A 1 -10.72 -7.27 1.16
CA MET A 1 -10.66 -5.82 1.50
C MET A 1 -9.38 -5.52 2.25
N ALA A 2 -9.05 -4.25 2.48
CA ALA A 2 -7.80 -3.85 3.12
C ALA A 2 -7.71 -4.42 4.54
N THR A 3 -6.63 -5.16 4.81
CA THR A 3 -6.33 -5.72 6.14
C THR A 3 -5.10 -5.04 6.69
N ALA A 4 -5.20 -4.50 7.90
CA ALA A 4 -4.09 -3.87 8.60
C ALA A 4 -3.10 -4.92 9.11
N ILE A 5 -1.81 -4.58 9.11
CA ILE A 5 -0.75 -5.38 9.71
C ILE A 5 0.22 -4.47 10.45
N ARG A 6 0.54 -4.79 11.70
CA ARG A 6 1.53 -4.03 12.47
C ARG A 6 2.95 -4.37 12.01
N LEU A 7 3.76 -3.34 11.78
CA LEU A 7 5.19 -3.48 11.55
C LEU A 7 5.99 -2.72 12.63
N GLN A 8 7.19 -3.19 12.90
CA GLN A 8 8.13 -2.57 13.82
C GLN A 8 9.54 -2.58 13.25
N HIS A 9 10.27 -1.48 13.44
CA HIS A 9 11.68 -1.41 13.11
C HIS A 9 12.52 -1.98 14.28
N PRO A 10 13.33 -3.03 14.08
CA PRO A 10 13.95 -3.78 15.18
C PRO A 10 14.95 -2.95 16.01
N THR A 11 15.66 -2.00 15.39
CA THR A 11 16.68 -1.21 16.08
C THR A 11 16.11 -0.01 16.85
N THR A 12 15.05 0.62 16.34
CA THR A 12 14.51 1.87 16.88
C THR A 12 13.23 1.66 17.69
N GLY A 13 12.60 0.48 17.57
CA GLY A 13 11.32 0.16 18.18
C GLY A 13 10.13 0.88 17.54
N MET A 14 10.34 1.77 16.57
CA MET A 14 9.28 2.53 15.90
C MET A 14 8.28 1.60 15.22
N THR A 15 6.99 1.87 15.39
CA THR A 15 5.92 1.07 14.81
C THR A 15 5.22 1.82 13.69
N LYS A 16 4.77 1.06 12.68
CA LYS A 16 3.96 1.55 11.57
C LYS A 16 2.85 0.54 11.27
N ILE A 17 1.78 1.02 10.66
CA ILE A 17 0.68 0.16 10.20
C ILE A 17 0.75 0.09 8.68
N GLY A 18 0.99 -1.11 8.16
CA GLY A 18 0.85 -1.44 6.76
C GLY A 18 -0.53 -2.00 6.45
N TYR A 19 -0.81 -2.19 5.18
CA TYR A 19 -2.05 -2.78 4.69
C TYR A 19 -1.79 -3.73 3.52
N TYR A 20 -2.62 -4.75 3.35
CA TYR A 20 -2.65 -5.58 2.15
C TYR A 20 -4.09 -5.82 1.68
N GLY A 21 -4.26 -6.25 0.43
CA GLY A 21 -5.58 -6.40 -0.21
C GLY A 21 -6.17 -5.08 -0.71
N PHE A 22 -7.42 -5.16 -1.20
CA PHE A 22 -8.11 -4.06 -1.89
C PHE A 22 -8.39 -2.83 -1.00
N SER A 23 -7.97 -1.65 -1.46
CA SER A 23 -8.08 -0.36 -0.77
C SER A 23 -9.28 0.47 -1.25
N TRP A 24 -10.37 0.48 -0.47
CA TRP A 24 -11.52 1.35 -0.73
C TRP A 24 -11.15 2.84 -0.71
N THR A 25 -10.26 3.24 0.19
CA THR A 25 -9.82 4.65 0.28
C THR A 25 -9.00 5.05 -0.94
N SER A 26 -8.15 4.17 -1.47
CA SER A 26 -7.41 4.45 -2.70
C SER A 26 -8.30 4.47 -3.94
N LEU A 27 -9.36 3.66 -3.98
CA LEU A 27 -10.35 3.72 -5.06
C LEU A 27 -11.04 5.09 -5.12
N LEU A 28 -11.51 5.60 -3.96
CA LEU A 28 -12.31 6.82 -3.90
C LEU A 28 -11.46 8.11 -3.94
N PHE A 29 -10.23 8.06 -3.43
CA PHE A 29 -9.38 9.25 -3.27
C PHE A 29 -8.08 9.21 -4.08
N GLY A 30 -7.90 8.21 -4.95
CA GLY A 30 -6.73 8.06 -5.81
C GLY A 30 -5.42 8.05 -5.02
N GLY A 31 -4.55 9.02 -5.31
CA GLY A 31 -3.23 9.15 -4.72
C GLY A 31 -3.20 9.79 -3.32
N ILE A 32 -4.31 10.38 -2.84
CA ILE A 32 -4.33 11.11 -1.55
C ILE A 32 -3.89 10.22 -0.36
N PRO A 33 -4.36 8.96 -0.21
CA PRO A 33 -3.88 8.09 0.85
C PRO A 33 -2.36 7.86 0.81
N ALA A 34 -1.75 7.88 -0.38
CA ALA A 34 -0.31 7.73 -0.52
C ALA A 34 0.46 8.96 -0.04
N LEU A 35 -0.04 10.16 -0.35
CA LEU A 35 0.51 11.42 0.16
C LEU A 35 0.49 11.45 1.69
N LEU A 36 -0.64 11.08 2.30
CA LEU A 36 -0.80 11.09 3.76
C LEU A 36 0.06 10.03 4.47
N ARG A 37 0.45 8.96 3.77
CA ARG A 37 1.33 7.91 4.30
C ARG A 37 2.83 8.21 4.09
N GLY A 38 3.16 9.34 3.47
CA GLY A 38 4.54 9.75 3.19
C GLY A 38 5.09 9.24 1.86
N ASP A 39 4.31 8.52 1.05
CA ASP A 39 4.70 8.10 -0.30
C ASP A 39 4.41 9.22 -1.33
N VAL A 40 4.97 10.40 -1.10
CA VAL A 40 4.62 11.63 -1.84
C VAL A 40 4.78 11.47 -3.35
N GLY A 41 5.93 10.97 -3.80
CA GLY A 41 6.20 10.78 -5.23
C GLY A 41 5.24 9.78 -5.89
N ILE A 42 4.87 8.70 -5.18
CA ILE A 42 3.93 7.69 -5.66
C ILE A 42 2.52 8.28 -5.75
N GLY A 43 2.09 9.03 -4.73
CA GLY A 43 0.78 9.67 -4.70
C GLY A 43 0.61 10.71 -5.81
N LEU A 44 1.60 11.58 -6.00
CA LEU A 44 1.59 12.55 -7.09
C LEU A 44 1.63 11.88 -8.47
N GLY A 45 2.44 10.83 -8.62
CA GLY A 45 2.52 10.03 -9.85
C GLY A 45 1.18 9.38 -10.20
N MET A 46 0.49 8.77 -9.22
CA MET A 46 -0.86 8.23 -9.44
C MET A 46 -1.82 9.31 -9.91
N ILE A 47 -1.85 10.48 -9.26
CA ILE A 47 -2.76 11.57 -9.62
C ILE A 47 -2.48 12.04 -11.06
N ALA A 48 -1.22 12.23 -11.42
CA ALA A 48 -0.83 12.63 -12.77
C ALA A 48 -1.27 11.60 -13.83
N ILE A 49 -1.01 10.31 -13.59
CA ILE A 49 -1.42 9.22 -14.49
C ILE A 49 -2.95 9.15 -14.59
N GLY A 50 -3.65 9.26 -13.46
CA GLY A 50 -5.10 9.26 -13.40
C GLY A 50 -5.70 10.42 -14.20
N MET A 51 -5.17 11.63 -14.07
CA MET A 51 -5.63 12.80 -14.83
C MET A 51 -5.37 12.63 -16.33
N ALA A 52 -4.20 12.14 -16.73
CA ALA A 52 -3.88 11.89 -18.13
C ALA A 52 -4.82 10.83 -18.74
N ALA A 53 -5.03 9.71 -18.04
CA ALA A 53 -5.95 8.66 -18.47
C ALA A 53 -7.40 9.16 -18.50
N GLY A 54 -7.81 9.95 -17.51
CA GLY A 54 -9.11 10.61 -17.48
C GLY A 54 -9.31 11.54 -18.68
N PHE A 55 -8.31 12.36 -19.03
CA PHE A 55 -8.38 13.24 -20.19
C PHE A 55 -8.54 12.45 -21.50
N ILE A 56 -7.69 11.43 -21.72
CA ILE A 56 -7.74 10.59 -22.93
C ILE A 56 -9.05 9.79 -23.01
N GLY A 57 -9.51 9.26 -21.88
CA GLY A 57 -10.70 8.40 -21.80
C GLY A 57 -12.01 9.13 -21.51
N VAL A 58 -12.06 10.46 -21.68
CA VAL A 58 -13.27 11.30 -21.43
C VAL A 58 -13.87 11.03 -20.04
N GLY A 59 -13.01 11.00 -19.03
CA GLY A 59 -13.32 10.72 -17.62
C GLY A 59 -13.22 9.25 -17.22
N LEU A 60 -13.52 8.30 -18.13
CA LEU A 60 -13.56 6.87 -17.79
C LEU A 60 -12.18 6.30 -17.41
N GLY A 61 -11.11 6.82 -18.01
CA GLY A 61 -9.75 6.37 -17.71
C GLY A 61 -9.34 6.58 -16.25
N TRP A 62 -9.88 7.60 -15.57
CA TRP A 62 -9.64 7.82 -14.13
C TRP A 62 -10.13 6.63 -13.30
N PHE A 63 -11.34 6.13 -13.60
CA PHE A 63 -11.94 5.02 -12.86
C PHE A 63 -11.18 3.71 -13.08
N ILE A 64 -10.75 3.45 -14.33
CA ILE A 64 -9.97 2.25 -14.66
C ILE A 64 -8.64 2.27 -13.89
N VAL A 65 -7.92 3.38 -13.94
CA VAL A 65 -6.67 3.55 -13.17
C VAL A 65 -6.93 3.41 -11.67
N GLY A 66 -8.00 4.02 -11.16
CA GLY A 66 -8.38 3.96 -9.74
C GLY A 66 -8.67 2.54 -9.25
N ILE A 67 -9.35 1.71 -10.05
CA ILE A 67 -9.62 0.31 -9.72
C ILE A 67 -8.31 -0.48 -9.63
N ILE A 68 -7.43 -0.36 -10.63
CA ILE A 68 -6.12 -1.02 -10.61
C ILE A 68 -5.31 -0.55 -9.39
N TRP A 69 -5.29 0.77 -9.15
CA TRP A 69 -4.60 1.40 -8.04
C TRP A 69 -5.03 0.83 -6.68
N ALA A 70 -6.33 0.63 -6.49
CA ALA A 70 -6.90 0.09 -5.26
C ALA A 70 -6.43 -1.35 -4.95
N PHE A 71 -6.06 -2.16 -5.95
CA PHE A 71 -5.49 -3.48 -5.72
C PHE A 71 -4.00 -3.45 -5.37
N ILE A 72 -3.24 -2.49 -5.92
CA ILE A 72 -1.78 -2.54 -5.86
C ILE A 72 -1.17 -1.67 -4.76
N TYR A 73 -1.78 -0.53 -4.42
CA TYR A 73 -1.09 0.47 -3.59
C TYR A 73 -0.76 -0.03 -2.18
N ASN A 74 -1.68 -0.74 -1.54
CA ASN A 74 -1.45 -1.30 -0.20
C ASN A 74 -0.22 -2.21 -0.17
N LYS A 75 -0.07 -3.08 -1.19
CA LYS A 75 1.10 -3.94 -1.35
C LYS A 75 2.37 -3.11 -1.52
N ILE A 76 2.36 -2.14 -2.45
CA ILE A 76 3.50 -1.24 -2.69
C ILE A 76 3.94 -0.56 -1.40
N HIS A 77 3.02 0.06 -0.67
CA HIS A 77 3.33 0.77 0.56
C HIS A 77 3.94 -0.15 1.62
N THR A 78 3.31 -1.30 1.87
CA THR A 78 3.77 -2.22 2.92
C THR A 78 5.11 -2.86 2.58
N THR A 79 5.34 -3.23 1.31
CA THR A 79 6.63 -3.73 0.87
C THR A 79 7.73 -2.69 1.02
N ARG A 80 7.46 -1.41 0.69
CA ARG A 80 8.45 -0.33 0.91
C ARG A 80 8.80 -0.11 2.38
N LEU A 81 7.86 -0.30 3.30
CA LEU A 81 8.17 -0.28 4.73
C LEU A 81 9.13 -1.41 5.11
N ILE A 82 8.91 -2.61 4.54
CA ILE A 82 9.77 -3.77 4.78
C ILE A 82 11.17 -3.55 4.19
N GLU A 83 11.26 -3.02 2.97
CA GLU A 83 12.52 -2.61 2.34
C GLU A 83 13.26 -1.54 3.17
N ALA A 84 12.52 -0.67 3.86
CA ALA A 84 13.06 0.30 4.80
C ALA A 84 13.46 -0.29 6.17
N GLY A 85 13.46 -1.62 6.33
CA GLY A 85 13.93 -2.31 7.52
C GLY A 85 12.86 -2.58 8.58
N TYR A 86 11.59 -2.25 8.32
CA TYR A 86 10.51 -2.68 9.20
C TYR A 86 10.23 -4.17 9.02
N LYS A 87 9.80 -4.83 10.09
CA LYS A 87 9.38 -6.22 10.07
C LYS A 87 7.96 -6.38 10.58
N LEU A 88 7.27 -7.40 10.10
CA LEU A 88 5.95 -7.78 10.58
C LEU A 88 6.03 -8.18 12.05
N ALA A 89 5.23 -7.52 12.89
CA ALA A 89 5.29 -7.65 14.34
C ALA A 89 3.87 -7.77 14.92
N ASP A 90 3.06 -8.67 14.39
CA ASP A 90 1.66 -8.90 14.79
C ASP A 90 1.47 -10.36 15.26
N ALA A 91 0.23 -10.76 15.57
CA ALA A 91 -0.07 -12.15 15.94
C ALA A 91 0.40 -13.14 14.85
N PRO A 92 0.92 -14.33 15.20
CA PRO A 92 1.51 -15.27 14.24
C PRO A 92 0.61 -15.61 13.05
N GLU A 93 -0.69 -15.74 13.28
CA GLU A 93 -1.67 -16.00 12.22
C GLU A 93 -1.77 -14.85 11.22
N ARG A 94 -1.81 -13.60 11.72
CA ARG A 94 -1.86 -12.40 10.88
C ARG A 94 -0.59 -12.19 10.09
N VAL A 95 0.55 -12.50 10.69
CA VAL A 95 1.85 -12.47 10.01
C VAL A 95 1.86 -13.45 8.84
N ARG A 96 1.42 -14.70 9.06
CA ARG A 96 1.35 -15.72 8.01
C ARG A 96 0.41 -15.31 6.86
N ASP A 97 -0.74 -14.73 7.18
CA ASP A 97 -1.67 -14.24 6.16
C ASP A 97 -1.11 -13.06 5.37
N ALA A 98 -0.45 -12.12 6.05
CA ALA A 98 0.25 -11.02 5.40
C ALA A 98 1.40 -11.50 4.51
N GLN A 99 2.20 -12.48 4.97
CA GLN A 99 3.28 -13.08 4.18
C GLN A 99 2.75 -13.67 2.87
N ARG A 100 1.63 -14.42 2.93
CA ARG A 100 0.98 -14.98 1.75
C ARG A 100 0.46 -13.91 0.81
N ALA A 101 -0.21 -12.87 1.32
CA ALA A 101 -0.79 -11.82 0.52
C ALA A 101 0.27 -10.90 -0.14
N LEU A 102 1.38 -10.66 0.56
CA LEU A 102 2.47 -9.79 0.10
C LEU A 102 3.52 -10.54 -0.72
N GLY A 103 3.63 -11.87 -0.57
CA GLY A 103 4.63 -12.70 -1.23
C GLY A 103 6.03 -12.50 -0.64
N ILE A 104 6.12 -12.44 0.70
CA ILE A 104 7.36 -12.19 1.44
C ILE A 104 7.71 -13.36 2.36
N GLY A 105 9.01 -13.65 2.52
CA GLY A 105 9.51 -14.74 3.35
C GLY A 105 9.74 -14.36 4.82
N ASP A 106 10.30 -15.29 5.60
CA ASP A 106 10.46 -15.16 7.06
C ASP A 106 11.46 -14.06 7.48
N GLN A 107 12.32 -13.61 6.57
CA GLN A 107 13.26 -12.51 6.84
C GLN A 107 12.54 -11.18 7.18
N ALA A 108 11.29 -11.03 6.73
CA ALA A 108 10.45 -9.87 6.97
C ALA A 108 9.67 -9.94 8.30
N VAL A 109 9.90 -10.95 9.15
CA VAL A 109 9.19 -11.14 10.43
C VAL A 109 10.09 -10.80 11.61
N LEU A 110 9.53 -10.10 12.60
CA LEU A 110 10.22 -9.66 13.82
C LEU A 110 10.19 -10.73 14.90
#